data_AF-W1DNC3-F1
#
_entry.id   AF-W1DNC3-F1
#
_cell.length_a   1.000
_cell.length_b   1.000
_cell.length_c   1.000
_cell.angle_alpha   90.00
_cell.angle_beta   90.00
_cell.angle_gamma   90.00
#
_symmetry.space_group_name_H-M   'P 1'
#
loop_
_entity.id
_entity.type
_entity.pdbx_description
1 polymer ?
#
loop_
_entity_poly.entity_id
_entity_poly.type
_entity_poly.pdbx_seq_one_letter_code
_entity_poly.pdbx_strand_id
1 'polypeptide(L)'
;MKHVHKLAWIGLFVNIIICFVARNLLLDEGQLNFHSRADGVWSWLVLALFIAVVVQAISIMLSGRYPYLAIVLAFVGGIVMVPASVIFLVGSLFSLQTRINAGFTPWRSTTAVGEADNQQLLTFNASGFYPQGALALIAGIIILMIGMGIGGVFIAAGIVALCNGYRLQNRVVIGVSGESMIFTPGLYADTYVIPCGMLP
;
A
#
# COMPACT_ATOMS: atom_id res chain seq x y z
N MET A 1 4.42 19.91 -0.28
CA MET A 1 3.93 18.68 -0.94
C MET A 1 5.05 17.70 -1.36
N LYS A 2 6.30 17.82 -0.87
CA LYS A 2 7.44 16.99 -1.32
C LYS A 2 7.60 15.60 -0.68
N HIS A 3 6.62 15.13 0.12
CA HIS A 3 6.79 13.93 0.97
C HIS A 3 5.71 12.86 0.81
N VAL A 4 4.82 13.01 -0.18
CA VAL A 4 3.79 12.00 -0.45
C VAL A 4 4.31 11.08 -1.56
N HIS A 5 4.34 9.78 -1.28
CA HIS A 5 4.80 8.79 -2.25
C HIS A 5 3.90 8.79 -3.49
N LYS A 6 4.48 8.70 -4.69
CA LYS A 6 3.73 8.78 -5.97
C LYS A 6 2.62 7.72 -6.06
N LEU A 7 2.80 6.55 -5.44
CA LEU A 7 1.77 5.50 -5.38
C LEU A 7 0.45 5.99 -4.74
N ALA A 8 0.50 6.84 -3.71
CA ALA A 8 -0.72 7.30 -3.05
C ALA A 8 -1.57 8.16 -4.01
N TRP A 9 -0.92 9.01 -4.80
CA TRP A 9 -1.58 9.82 -5.83
C TRP A 9 -2.13 8.96 -6.97
N ILE A 10 -1.35 7.97 -7.43
CA ILE A 10 -1.81 7.02 -8.46
C ILE A 10 -3.02 6.23 -7.95
N GLY A 11 -2.97 5.74 -6.71
CA GLY A 11 -4.07 5.01 -6.09
C GLY A 11 -5.33 5.87 -5.94
N LEU A 12 -5.20 7.12 -5.52
CA LEU A 12 -6.32 8.07 -5.45
C LEU A 12 -6.93 8.29 -6.85
N PHE A 13 -6.10 8.49 -7.86
CA PHE A 13 -6.56 8.69 -9.24
C PHE A 13 -7.33 7.48 -9.78
N VAL A 14 -6.81 6.27 -9.55
CA VAL A 14 -7.49 5.01 -9.89
C VAL A 14 -8.84 4.91 -9.17
N ASN A 15 -8.90 5.23 -7.88
CA ASN A 15 -10.15 5.21 -7.12
C ASN A 15 -11.17 6.24 -7.63
N ILE A 16 -10.73 7.43 -8.06
CA ILE A 16 -11.60 8.44 -8.68
C ILE A 16 -12.22 7.90 -9.98
N ILE A 17 -11.41 7.31 -10.86
CA ILE A 17 -11.89 6.72 -12.11
C ILE A 17 -12.90 5.62 -11.83
N ILE A 18 -12.59 4.71 -10.91
CA ILE A 18 -13.49 3.61 -10.54
C ILE A 18 -14.79 4.15 -9.93
N CYS A 19 -14.72 5.17 -9.08
CA CYS A 19 -15.92 5.82 -8.54
C CYS A 19 -16.79 6.42 -9.65
N PHE A 20 -16.17 7.01 -10.69
CA PHE A 20 -16.89 7.59 -11.82
C PHE A 20 -17.50 6.52 -12.73
N VAL A 21 -16.74 5.47 -13.05
CA VAL A 21 -17.21 4.32 -13.83
C VAL A 21 -18.32 3.58 -13.10
N ALA A 22 -18.15 3.33 -11.80
CA ALA A 22 -19.19 2.77 -10.94
C ALA A 22 -20.42 3.67 -10.98
N ARG A 23 -20.30 4.98 -10.73
CA ARG A 23 -21.46 5.89 -10.85
C ARG A 23 -22.20 5.74 -12.17
N ASN A 24 -21.52 5.71 -13.31
CA ASN A 24 -22.20 5.63 -14.61
C ASN A 24 -22.83 4.26 -14.88
N LEU A 25 -22.13 3.15 -14.58
CA LEU A 25 -22.68 1.79 -14.70
C LEU A 25 -23.87 1.59 -13.77
N LEU A 26 -23.74 2.06 -12.53
CA LEU A 26 -24.75 1.95 -11.50
C LEU A 26 -26.00 2.78 -11.92
N LEU A 27 -25.83 4.01 -12.42
CA LEU A 27 -26.96 4.82 -12.87
C LEU A 27 -27.68 4.24 -14.11
N ASP A 28 -26.96 3.57 -15.02
CA ASP A 28 -27.56 2.91 -16.19
C ASP A 28 -28.42 1.69 -15.81
N GLU A 29 -27.94 0.83 -14.90
CA GLU A 29 -28.71 -0.33 -14.45
C GLU A 29 -29.92 0.05 -13.56
N GLY A 30 -29.83 1.16 -12.83
CA GLY A 30 -30.94 1.71 -12.04
C GLY A 30 -32.11 2.23 -12.87
N GLN A 31 -31.89 2.56 -14.15
CA GLN A 31 -32.98 2.97 -15.07
C GLN A 31 -33.77 1.76 -15.61
N LEU A 32 -33.16 0.57 -15.66
CA LEU A 32 -33.76 -0.64 -16.24
C LEU A 32 -34.53 -1.49 -15.23
N ASN A 33 -34.22 -1.39 -13.93
CA ASN A 33 -34.88 -2.16 -12.87
C ASN A 33 -35.81 -1.27 -12.02
N PHE A 34 -37.06 -1.09 -12.47
CA PHE A 34 -38.12 -0.43 -11.70
C PHE A 34 -38.49 -1.26 -10.45
N HIS A 35 -37.81 -1.06 -9.33
CA HIS A 35 -38.27 -1.42 -7.98
C HIS A 35 -37.79 -0.34 -7.00
N SER A 36 -38.69 0.56 -6.60
CA SER A 36 -38.43 1.79 -5.81
C SER A 36 -37.73 1.62 -4.44
N ARG A 37 -37.36 0.40 -4.04
CA ARG A 37 -36.58 0.11 -2.82
C ARG A 37 -35.10 -0.17 -3.11
N ALA A 38 -34.77 -0.63 -4.32
CA ALA A 38 -33.38 -0.85 -4.76
C ALA A 38 -32.67 0.48 -5.04
N ASP A 39 -33.39 1.48 -5.56
CA ASP A 39 -32.86 2.82 -5.86
C ASP A 39 -32.27 3.52 -4.64
N GLY A 40 -32.87 3.31 -3.46
CA GLY A 40 -32.38 3.85 -2.20
C GLY A 40 -31.01 3.29 -1.83
N VAL A 41 -30.90 1.96 -1.70
CA VAL A 41 -29.65 1.28 -1.32
C VAL A 41 -28.51 1.59 -2.30
N TRP A 42 -28.84 1.68 -3.58
CA TRP A 42 -27.90 1.98 -4.65
C TRP A 42 -27.35 3.40 -4.59
N SER A 43 -28.23 4.38 -4.31
CA SER A 43 -27.84 5.78 -4.07
C SER A 43 -26.92 5.91 -2.84
N TRP A 44 -27.21 5.19 -1.76
CA TRP A 44 -26.36 5.16 -0.56
C TRP A 44 -24.97 4.55 -0.83
N LEU A 45 -24.87 3.52 -1.67
CA LEU A 45 -23.58 2.93 -2.06
C LEU A 45 -22.72 3.91 -2.86
N VAL A 46 -23.28 4.58 -3.87
CA VAL A 46 -22.56 5.59 -4.65
C VAL A 46 -22.11 6.75 -3.75
N LEU A 47 -22.97 7.19 -2.83
CA LEU A 47 -22.63 8.20 -1.85
C LEU A 47 -21.47 7.77 -0.94
N ALA A 48 -21.48 6.52 -0.46
CA ALA A 48 -20.40 5.97 0.35
C ALA A 48 -19.07 5.92 -0.41
N LEU A 49 -19.07 5.53 -1.69
CA LEU A 49 -17.88 5.55 -2.54
C LEU A 49 -17.34 6.98 -2.72
N PHE A 50 -18.21 7.96 -2.91
CA PHE A 50 -17.80 9.36 -3.03
C PHE A 50 -17.20 9.90 -1.73
N ILE A 51 -17.83 9.64 -0.59
CA ILE A 51 -17.31 9.98 0.74
C ILE A 51 -15.94 9.32 0.95
N ALA A 52 -15.79 8.05 0.57
CA ALA A 52 -14.53 7.34 0.69
C ALA A 52 -13.39 8.03 -0.10
N VAL A 53 -13.63 8.44 -1.35
CA VAL A 53 -12.65 9.20 -2.16
C VAL A 53 -12.30 10.54 -1.50
N VAL A 54 -13.29 11.26 -0.98
CA VAL A 54 -13.06 12.54 -0.27
C VAL A 54 -12.21 12.32 0.97
N VAL A 55 -12.52 11.30 1.79
CA VAL A 55 -11.74 10.94 2.97
C VAL A 55 -10.30 10.56 2.60
N GLN A 56 -10.10 9.83 1.51
CA GLN A 56 -8.76 9.50 0.99
C GLN A 56 -7.99 10.75 0.53
N ALA A 57 -8.64 11.72 -0.11
CA ALA A 57 -8.01 12.97 -0.50
C ALA A 57 -7.60 13.82 0.74
N ILE A 58 -8.49 13.92 1.72
CA ILE A 58 -8.22 14.59 3.00
C ILE A 58 -7.03 13.92 3.71
N SER A 59 -6.98 12.59 3.70
CA SER A 59 -5.84 11.83 4.24
C SER A 59 -4.50 12.27 3.61
N ILE A 60 -4.41 12.40 2.29
CA ILE A 60 -3.19 12.88 1.61
C ILE A 60 -2.82 14.29 2.07
N MET A 61 -3.81 15.19 2.21
CA MET A 61 -3.56 16.57 2.66
C MET A 61 -3.04 16.61 4.10
N LEU A 62 -3.58 15.78 5.00
CA LEU A 62 -3.13 15.68 6.38
C LEU A 62 -1.79 14.97 6.56
N SER A 63 -1.36 14.11 5.63
CA SER A 63 -0.11 13.33 5.77
C SER A 63 1.13 14.22 5.95
N GLY A 64 1.03 15.48 5.52
CA GLY A 64 2.06 16.49 5.73
C GLY A 64 2.23 16.90 7.20
N ARG A 65 1.13 17.06 7.96
CA ARG A 65 1.11 17.66 9.31
C ARG A 65 0.83 16.64 10.41
N TYR A 66 -0.05 15.66 10.14
CA TYR A 66 -0.52 14.65 11.09
C TYR A 66 -0.51 13.26 10.43
N PRO A 67 0.67 12.60 10.33
CA PRO A 67 0.81 11.33 9.60
C PRO A 67 -0.02 10.19 10.20
N TYR A 68 -0.18 10.13 11.53
CA TYR A 68 -1.01 9.12 12.19
C TYR A 68 -2.52 9.29 11.91
N LEU A 69 -3.02 10.53 11.86
CA LEU A 69 -4.41 10.77 11.49
C LEU A 69 -4.64 10.50 10.00
N ALA A 70 -3.66 10.86 9.16
CA ALA A 70 -3.71 10.58 7.74
C ALA A 70 -3.85 9.07 7.46
N ILE A 71 -3.07 8.21 8.13
CA ILE A 71 -3.16 6.77 7.88
C ILE A 71 -4.50 6.19 8.36
N VAL A 72 -5.05 6.64 9.48
CA VAL A 72 -6.38 6.21 9.95
C VAL A 72 -7.45 6.57 8.92
N LEU A 73 -7.45 7.81 8.43
CA LEU A 73 -8.36 8.25 7.37
C LEU A 73 -8.13 7.46 6.07
N ALA A 74 -6.89 7.14 5.73
CA ALA A 74 -6.57 6.33 4.56
C ALA A 74 -7.20 4.93 4.67
N PHE A 75 -7.15 4.30 5.85
CA PHE A 75 -7.79 3.01 6.09
C PHE A 75 -9.32 3.10 6.04
N VAL A 76 -9.92 4.10 6.68
CA VAL A 76 -11.38 4.29 6.69
C VAL A 76 -11.91 4.46 5.26
N GLY A 77 -11.31 5.35 4.47
CA GLY A 77 -11.69 5.54 3.07
C GLY A 77 -11.24 4.38 2.17
N GLY A 78 -10.13 3.72 2.48
CA GLY A 78 -9.58 2.63 1.68
C GLY A 78 -10.43 1.36 1.76
N ILE A 79 -10.86 0.94 2.95
CA ILE A 79 -11.62 -0.31 3.15
C ILE A 79 -12.90 -0.33 2.31
N VAL A 80 -13.59 0.81 2.19
CA VAL A 80 -14.83 0.95 1.41
C VAL A 80 -14.64 0.64 -0.08
N MET A 81 -13.43 0.88 -0.62
CA MET A 81 -13.12 0.72 -2.04
C MET A 81 -12.17 -0.45 -2.33
N VAL A 82 -12.06 -1.42 -1.42
CA VAL A 82 -11.29 -2.66 -1.67
C VAL A 82 -12.01 -3.46 -2.78
N PRO A 83 -11.29 -4.03 -3.75
CA PRO A 83 -9.83 -4.19 -3.82
C PRO A 83 -9.04 -3.03 -4.45
N ALA A 84 -9.70 -2.09 -5.12
CA ALA A 84 -9.03 -1.04 -5.89
C ALA A 84 -8.13 -0.13 -5.04
N SER A 85 -8.57 0.17 -3.83
CA SER A 85 -7.89 1.07 -2.89
C SER A 85 -6.56 0.57 -2.34
N VAL A 86 -6.20 -0.68 -2.60
CA VAL A 86 -4.97 -1.28 -2.09
C VAL A 86 -3.72 -0.51 -2.55
N ILE A 87 -3.72 0.01 -3.79
CA ILE A 87 -2.62 0.84 -4.30
C ILE A 87 -2.49 2.13 -3.49
N PHE A 88 -3.63 2.77 -3.17
CA PHE A 88 -3.67 3.97 -2.34
C PHE A 88 -3.18 3.67 -0.91
N LEU A 89 -3.67 2.59 -0.30
CA LEU A 89 -3.28 2.17 1.05
C LEU A 89 -1.78 1.89 1.15
N VAL A 90 -1.23 1.11 0.23
CA VAL A 90 0.22 0.85 0.17
C VAL A 90 1.00 2.15 0.01
N GLY A 91 0.57 3.05 -0.88
CA GLY A 91 1.18 4.36 -1.06
C GLY A 91 1.15 5.22 0.21
N SER A 92 0.06 5.18 0.96
CA SER A 92 -0.09 5.92 2.22
C SER A 92 0.83 5.37 3.34
N LEU A 93 1.03 4.05 3.40
CA LEU A 93 1.97 3.40 4.32
C LEU A 93 3.42 3.80 4.01
N PHE A 94 3.82 3.78 2.74
CA PHE A 94 5.12 4.30 2.33
C PHE A 94 5.31 5.75 2.73
N SER A 95 4.31 6.61 2.44
CA SER A 95 4.37 8.03 2.80
C SER A 95 4.55 8.24 4.31
N LEU A 96 3.91 7.41 5.14
CA LEU A 96 4.07 7.45 6.59
C LEU A 96 5.48 7.00 7.02
N GLN A 97 6.00 5.91 6.45
CA GLN A 97 7.32 5.40 6.84
C GLN A 97 8.46 6.30 6.38
N THR A 98 8.36 6.96 5.22
CA THR A 98 9.30 8.01 4.81
C THR A 98 9.24 9.21 5.77
N ARG A 99 8.08 9.51 6.36
CA ARG A 99 7.93 10.62 7.32
C ARG A 99 8.49 10.31 8.70
N ILE A 100 8.15 9.14 9.26
CA ILE A 100 8.66 8.72 10.58
C ILE A 100 10.19 8.63 10.56
N ASN A 101 10.75 8.12 9.47
CA ASN A 101 12.18 7.92 9.34
C ASN A 101 12.91 9.07 8.63
N ALA A 102 12.28 10.24 8.50
CA ALA A 102 12.87 11.39 7.83
C ALA A 102 14.14 11.93 8.52
N GLY A 103 14.39 11.53 9.78
CA GLY A 103 15.62 11.85 10.52
C GLY A 103 16.83 10.99 10.13
N PHE A 104 16.66 9.92 9.36
CA PHE A 104 17.74 9.03 8.97
C PHE A 104 18.18 9.25 7.53
N THR A 105 19.48 9.07 7.27
CA THR A 105 20.02 9.16 5.91
C THR A 105 19.70 7.87 5.14
N PRO A 106 19.05 7.96 3.96
CA PRO A 106 18.72 6.77 3.17
C PRO A 106 19.98 6.18 2.57
N TRP A 107 20.15 4.87 2.73
CA TRP A 107 21.22 4.10 2.10
C TRP A 107 20.97 4.03 0.59
N ARG A 108 21.77 4.75 -0.20
CA ARG A 108 21.77 4.61 -1.66
C ARG A 108 22.87 3.62 -2.03
N SER A 109 22.46 2.42 -2.45
CA SER A 109 23.35 1.45 -3.09
C SER A 109 23.82 2.01 -4.45
N THR A 110 24.81 2.91 -4.43
CA THR A 110 25.48 3.42 -5.65
C THR A 110 26.99 3.38 -5.51
N THR A 111 27.50 2.51 -4.65
CA THR A 111 28.86 2.03 -4.75
C THR A 111 28.75 0.53 -4.66
N ALA A 112 29.21 -0.15 -5.71
CA ALA A 112 29.58 -1.56 -5.64
C ALA A 112 30.42 -1.74 -4.38
N VAL A 113 29.81 -2.24 -3.31
CA VAL A 113 30.55 -2.60 -2.11
C VAL A 113 31.23 -3.89 -2.49
N GLY A 114 32.52 -3.76 -2.82
CA GLY A 114 33.38 -4.85 -3.21
C GLY A 114 33.27 -6.01 -2.22
N GLU A 115 33.43 -7.20 -2.77
CA GLU A 115 33.47 -8.56 -2.18
C GLU A 115 34.40 -8.76 -0.96
N ALA A 116 34.82 -7.72 -0.25
CA ALA A 116 35.88 -7.78 0.74
C ALA A 116 35.59 -6.90 1.96
N ASP A 117 34.56 -7.25 2.74
CA ASP A 117 34.66 -7.15 4.19
C ASP A 117 33.65 -8.12 4.82
N ASN A 118 33.92 -8.60 6.03
CA ASN A 118 33.08 -9.58 6.74
C ASN A 118 31.71 -8.99 7.11
N GLN A 119 30.83 -8.82 6.13
CA GLN A 119 29.51 -8.24 6.30
C GLN A 119 28.55 -9.32 6.81
N GLN A 120 28.30 -9.33 8.11
CA GLN A 120 27.15 -10.04 8.67
C GLN A 120 25.88 -9.25 8.33
N LEU A 121 25.25 -9.62 7.21
CA LEU A 121 23.99 -9.04 6.75
C LEU A 121 22.84 -10.00 7.10
N LEU A 122 21.95 -9.57 7.98
CA LEU A 122 20.67 -10.26 8.19
C LEU A 122 19.70 -9.76 7.12
N THR A 123 19.32 -10.62 6.19
CA THR A 123 18.35 -10.30 5.13
C THR A 123 16.93 -10.69 5.53
N PHE A 124 15.93 -10.01 4.96
CA PHE A 124 14.54 -10.39 5.19
C PHE A 124 14.27 -11.80 4.67
N ASN A 125 13.63 -12.64 5.50
CA ASN A 125 13.15 -13.93 5.07
C ASN A 125 11.91 -13.75 4.18
N ALA A 126 12.13 -13.56 2.87
CA ALA A 126 11.06 -13.38 1.89
C ALA A 126 10.36 -14.70 1.52
N SER A 127 10.83 -15.85 2.03
CA SER A 127 10.37 -17.18 1.61
C SER A 127 8.90 -17.47 1.92
N GLY A 128 8.30 -16.80 2.91
CA GLY A 128 6.87 -16.95 3.24
C GLY A 128 5.94 -16.13 2.36
N PHE A 129 6.40 -14.99 1.83
CA PHE A 129 5.54 -14.07 1.07
C PHE A 129 5.17 -14.60 -0.31
N TYR A 130 6.09 -15.31 -0.97
CA TYR A 130 5.88 -15.89 -2.29
C TYR A 130 4.81 -16.99 -2.32
N PRO A 131 4.90 -18.07 -1.52
CA PRO A 131 3.89 -19.13 -1.52
C PRO A 131 2.54 -18.60 -1.03
N GLN A 132 2.53 -17.73 -0.01
CA GLN A 132 1.29 -17.13 0.49
C GLN A 132 0.62 -16.23 -0.58
N GLY A 133 1.41 -15.40 -1.28
CA GLY A 133 0.90 -14.54 -2.34
C GLY A 133 0.38 -15.32 -3.55
N ALA A 134 1.08 -16.36 -3.98
CA ALA A 134 0.66 -17.24 -5.06
C ALA A 134 -0.63 -17.99 -4.72
N LEU A 135 -0.73 -18.56 -3.51
CA LEU A 135 -1.94 -19.26 -3.05
C LEU A 135 -3.14 -18.30 -2.96
N ALA A 136 -2.96 -17.11 -2.41
CA ALA A 136 -4.03 -16.11 -2.32
C ALA A 136 -4.52 -15.67 -3.70
N LEU A 137 -3.61 -15.50 -4.67
CA LEU A 137 -3.95 -15.11 -6.03
C LEU A 137 -4.74 -16.21 -6.76
N ILE A 138 -4.30 -17.47 -6.68
CA ILE A 138 -4.99 -18.61 -7.28
C ILE A 138 -6.39 -18.79 -6.65
N ALA A 139 -6.48 -18.75 -5.32
CA ALA A 139 -7.75 -18.83 -4.61
C ALA A 139 -8.70 -17.69 -5.02
N GLY A 140 -8.18 -16.46 -5.13
CA GLY A 140 -8.96 -15.31 -5.55
C GLY A 140 -9.53 -15.44 -6.95
N ILE A 141 -8.76 -15.96 -7.92
CA ILE A 141 -9.24 -16.21 -9.29
C ILE A 141 -10.36 -17.25 -9.29
N ILE A 142 -10.18 -18.37 -8.57
CA ILE A 142 -11.18 -19.43 -8.49
C ILE A 142 -12.48 -18.90 -7.88
N ILE A 143 -12.40 -18.17 -6.77
CA ILE A 143 -13.56 -17.57 -6.10
C ILE A 143 -14.29 -16.58 -7.02
N LEU A 144 -13.55 -15.80 -7.80
CA LEU A 144 -14.13 -14.84 -8.74
C LEU A 144 -14.82 -15.55 -9.91
N MET A 145 -14.27 -16.67 -10.40
CA MET A 145 -14.94 -17.52 -11.41
C MET A 145 -16.23 -18.17 -10.89
N ILE A 146 -16.35 -18.40 -9.57
CA ILE A 146 -17.58 -18.86 -8.93
C ILE A 146 -18.61 -17.72 -8.77
N GLY A 147 -18.25 -16.48 -9.14
CA GLY A 147 -19.13 -15.31 -9.10
C GLY A 147 -19.17 -14.60 -7.75
N MET A 148 -18.28 -14.96 -6.81
CA MET A 148 -18.20 -14.30 -5.52
C MET A 148 -17.28 -13.08 -5.59
N GLY A 149 -17.82 -11.89 -5.32
CA GLY A 149 -17.08 -10.62 -5.36
C GLY A 149 -15.89 -10.53 -4.40
N ILE A 150 -15.86 -11.36 -3.34
CA ILE A 150 -14.73 -11.43 -2.41
C ILE A 150 -13.42 -11.93 -3.07
N GLY A 151 -13.51 -12.62 -4.21
CA GLY A 151 -12.34 -13.07 -4.97
C GLY A 151 -11.40 -11.93 -5.36
N GLY A 152 -11.96 -10.74 -5.64
CA GLY A 152 -11.17 -9.55 -5.95
C GLY A 152 -10.26 -9.11 -4.79
N VAL A 153 -10.72 -9.29 -3.54
CA VAL A 153 -9.93 -8.97 -2.32
C VAL A 153 -8.73 -9.90 -2.21
N PHE A 154 -8.93 -11.21 -2.45
CA PHE A 154 -7.86 -12.20 -2.42
C PHE A 154 -6.82 -11.98 -3.52
N ILE A 155 -7.25 -11.58 -4.72
CA ILE A 155 -6.34 -11.19 -5.81
C ILE A 155 -5.49 -9.99 -5.38
N ALA A 156 -6.12 -8.94 -4.83
CA ALA A 156 -5.40 -7.76 -4.36
C ALA A 156 -4.38 -8.09 -3.25
N ALA A 157 -4.78 -8.91 -2.28
CA ALA A 157 -3.91 -9.38 -1.20
C ALA A 157 -2.74 -10.22 -1.74
N GLY A 158 -3.00 -11.10 -2.71
CA GLY A 158 -1.99 -11.91 -3.39
C GLY A 158 -0.97 -11.06 -4.13
N ILE A 159 -1.42 -10.07 -4.90
CA ILE A 159 -0.54 -9.12 -5.60
C ILE A 159 0.32 -8.35 -4.59
N VAL A 160 -0.25 -7.84 -3.49
CA VAL A 160 0.52 -7.13 -2.45
C VAL A 160 1.57 -8.03 -1.81
N ALA A 161 1.22 -9.28 -1.50
CA ALA A 161 2.15 -10.24 -0.92
C ALA A 161 3.31 -10.55 -1.88
N LEU A 162 3.03 -10.74 -3.17
CA LEU A 162 4.06 -10.95 -4.20
C LEU A 162 4.94 -9.71 -4.40
N CYS A 163 4.36 -8.52 -4.49
CA CYS A 163 5.11 -7.26 -4.61
C CYS A 163 6.00 -7.00 -3.39
N ASN A 164 5.49 -7.29 -2.18
CA ASN A 164 6.28 -7.19 -0.96
C ASN A 164 7.38 -8.26 -0.93
N GLY A 165 7.09 -9.50 -1.34
CA GLY A 165 8.08 -10.57 -1.49
C GLY A 165 9.23 -10.19 -2.42
N TYR A 166 8.92 -9.65 -3.59
CA TYR A 166 9.93 -9.15 -4.54
C TYR A 166 10.74 -7.98 -3.99
N ARG A 167 10.10 -7.01 -3.33
CA ARG A 167 10.80 -5.85 -2.76
C ARG A 167 11.70 -6.20 -1.57
N LEU A 168 11.29 -7.17 -0.76
CA LEU A 168 12.01 -7.59 0.45
C LEU A 168 13.09 -8.63 0.13
N GLN A 169 13.04 -9.26 -1.04
CA GLN A 169 14.07 -10.18 -1.50
C GLN A 169 15.42 -9.46 -1.52
N ASN A 170 16.40 -10.00 -0.79
CA ASN A 170 17.76 -9.47 -0.63
C ASN A 170 17.85 -8.09 0.01
N ARG A 171 16.81 -7.63 0.72
CA ARG A 171 16.89 -6.38 1.49
C ARG A 171 17.50 -6.65 2.88
N VAL A 172 18.49 -5.84 3.25
CA VAL A 172 19.17 -5.91 4.55
C VAL A 172 18.22 -5.41 5.64
N VAL A 173 17.92 -6.26 6.62
CA VAL A 173 17.15 -5.95 7.83
C VAL A 173 18.05 -5.20 8.80
N ILE A 174 19.16 -5.83 9.17
CA ILE A 174 20.22 -5.30 10.03
C ILE A 174 21.54 -5.77 9.42
N GLY A 175 22.48 -4.84 9.23
CA GLY A 175 23.82 -5.15 8.75
C GLY A 175 24.84 -4.19 9.36
N VAL A 176 26.03 -4.70 9.66
CA VAL A 176 27.17 -3.86 10.05
C VAL A 176 28.14 -3.82 8.88
N SER A 177 28.48 -2.62 8.43
CA SER A 177 29.47 -2.39 7.38
C SER A 177 30.46 -1.34 7.89
N GLY A 178 31.65 -1.78 8.30
CA GLY A 178 32.67 -0.92 8.91
C GLY A 178 32.15 -0.19 10.17
N GLU A 179 32.32 1.13 10.23
CA GLU A 179 31.82 1.99 11.31
C GLU A 179 30.37 2.44 11.14
N SER A 180 29.56 1.73 10.36
CA SER A 180 28.18 2.11 10.10
C SER A 180 27.21 0.93 10.22
N MET A 181 26.09 1.18 10.87
CA MET A 181 24.97 0.25 11.01
C MET A 181 23.91 0.56 9.96
N ILE A 182 23.55 -0.44 9.16
CA ILE A 182 22.50 -0.39 8.15
C ILE A 182 21.25 -1.05 8.73
N PHE A 183 20.12 -0.37 8.68
CA PHE A 183 18.85 -0.87 9.22
C PHE A 183 17.66 -0.56 8.32
N THR A 184 16.75 -1.52 8.18
CA THR A 184 15.43 -1.34 7.56
C THR A 184 14.35 -1.54 8.62
N PRO A 185 13.70 -0.45 9.11
CA PRO A 185 12.80 -0.50 10.28
C PRO A 185 11.47 -1.21 10.06
N GLY A 186 11.05 -1.43 8.82
CA GLY A 186 9.74 -2.01 8.57
C GLY A 186 9.52 -2.40 7.12
N LEU A 187 8.39 -3.08 6.89
CA LEU A 187 8.07 -3.64 5.58
C LEU A 187 8.08 -2.59 4.47
N TYR A 188 7.49 -1.41 4.71
CA TYR A 188 7.30 -0.32 3.73
C TYR A 188 8.32 0.82 3.88
N ALA A 189 9.45 0.57 4.55
CA ALA A 189 10.41 1.61 4.92
C ALA A 189 11.58 1.55 3.95
N ASP A 190 12.30 2.66 3.78
CA ASP A 190 13.60 2.62 3.12
C ASP A 190 14.67 2.04 4.05
N THR A 191 15.82 1.68 3.46
CA THR A 191 16.99 1.24 4.23
C THR A 191 17.77 2.49 4.62
N TYR A 192 18.17 2.56 5.89
CA TYR A 192 18.82 3.74 6.47
C TYR A 192 20.18 3.37 7.06
N VAL A 193 21.06 4.37 7.22
CA VAL A 193 22.38 4.21 7.83
C VAL A 193 22.55 5.09 9.06
N ILE A 194 23.15 4.51 10.10
CA ILE A 194 23.53 5.16 11.34
C ILE A 194 25.05 4.99 11.52
N PRO A 195 25.83 6.08 11.64
CA PRO A 195 27.24 6.01 11.97
C PRO A 195 27.44 5.51 13.41
N CYS A 196 28.30 4.52 13.63
CA CYS A 196 28.56 3.93 14.95
C CYS A 196 29.22 4.90 15.94
N GLY A 197 29.77 6.04 15.48
CA GLY A 197 30.28 7.11 16.33
C GLY A 197 29.21 7.99 17.02
N MET A 198 27.91 7.74 16.76
CA MET A 198 26.78 8.44 17.41
C MET A 198 25.99 7.54 18.37
N LEU A 199 26.44 6.30 18.60
CA LEU A 199 25.86 5.43 19.62
C LEU A 199 26.46 5.84 20.98
N PRO A 200 25.65 6.29 21.96
CA PRO A 200 26.13 6.60 23.30
C PRO A 200 26.64 5.36 24.05
#